data_AF-A0A401VVX4-F1
#
_entry.id   AF-A0A401VVX4-F1
#
_cell.length_a   1.000
_cell.length_b   1.000
_cell.length_c   1.000
_cell.angle_alpha   90.00
_cell.angle_beta   90.00
_cell.angle_gamma   90.00
#
_symmetry.space_group_name_H-M   'P 1'
#
loop_
_entity.id
_entity.type
_entity.pdbx_description
1 polymer ?
#
loop_
_entity_poly.entity_id
_entity_poly.type
_entity_poly.pdbx_seq_one_letter_code
_entity_poly.pdbx_strand_id
1 'polypeptide(L)'
;MELIVETLAQWPPPDDPAARLPEVPRFDTSAFAPLLVAVGERCLADRYGTPPLPPALGARTALVLAATRGDVVTQTAIDDAVAGQRQVPKPLLFQNVPSTALGHLSAVWGLTGPLVATLAVGDPLAAARTTAARLIATGDADQALAIAADPGDSPRSPGTAWAHLFTTGRT
;
A
#
# COMPACT_ATOMS: atom_id res chain seq x y z
N MET A 1 6.99 -1.59 -24.17
CA MET A 1 6.36 -2.63 -23.33
C MET A 1 5.07 -2.04 -22.78
N GLU A 2 3.93 -2.65 -23.09
CA GLU A 2 2.63 -2.18 -22.61
C GLU A 2 2.27 -2.90 -21.31
N LEU A 3 1.87 -2.12 -20.29
CA LEU A 3 1.36 -2.67 -19.03
C LEU A 3 -0.13 -2.96 -19.17
N ILE A 4 -0.53 -4.14 -18.74
CA ILE A 4 -1.94 -4.53 -18.61
C ILE A 4 -2.34 -4.42 -17.14
N VAL A 5 -3.54 -3.90 -16.89
CA VAL A 5 -4.17 -3.95 -15.56
C VAL A 5 -4.99 -5.24 -15.49
N GLU A 6 -4.55 -6.20 -14.69
CA GLU A 6 -5.25 -7.48 -14.49
C GLU A 6 -6.51 -7.32 -13.64
N THR A 7 -6.38 -6.52 -12.58
CA THR A 7 -7.46 -6.17 -11.67
C THR A 7 -7.12 -4.84 -10.97
N LEU A 8 -8.16 -4.20 -10.44
CA LEU A 8 -8.05 -2.99 -9.65
C LEU A 8 -8.99 -3.04 -8.45
N ALA A 9 -8.60 -2.35 -7.37
CA ALA A 9 -9.43 -2.07 -6.22
C ALA A 9 -9.30 -0.59 -5.86
N GLN A 10 -10.31 -0.03 -5.22
CA GLN A 10 -10.27 1.34 -4.70
C GLN A 10 -10.92 1.44 -3.33
N TRP A 11 -10.52 2.48 -2.61
CA TRP A 11 -11.11 2.92 -1.36
C TRP A 11 -11.54 4.40 -1.46
N PRO A 12 -12.78 4.74 -1.06
CA PRO A 12 -13.84 3.83 -0.64
C PRO A 12 -14.30 2.87 -1.75
N PRO A 13 -14.71 1.63 -1.42
CA PRO A 13 -15.37 0.71 -2.34
C PRO A 13 -16.57 1.37 -3.03
N PRO A 14 -16.68 1.32 -4.37
CA PRO A 14 -17.84 1.88 -5.08
C PRO A 14 -19.12 1.06 -4.81
N ASP A 15 -18.96 -0.21 -4.50
CA ASP A 15 -20.00 -1.21 -4.26
C ASP A 15 -20.35 -1.41 -2.79
N ASP A 16 -19.53 -0.90 -1.86
CA ASP A 16 -19.82 -0.89 -0.44
C ASP A 16 -19.40 0.44 0.23
N PRO A 17 -20.25 1.48 0.13
CA PRO A 17 -19.98 2.76 0.77
C PRO A 17 -19.91 2.70 2.31
N ALA A 18 -20.41 1.62 2.92
CA ALA A 18 -20.38 1.40 4.36
C ALA A 18 -19.17 0.56 4.83
N ALA A 19 -18.30 0.18 3.89
CA ALA A 19 -17.11 -0.60 4.18
C ALA A 19 -16.27 0.04 5.29
N ARG A 20 -15.75 -0.79 6.17
CA ARG A 20 -14.82 -0.40 7.23
C ARG A 20 -13.44 -0.94 6.93
N LEU A 21 -12.42 -0.15 7.28
CA LEU A 21 -11.05 -0.62 7.19
C LEU A 21 -10.84 -1.81 8.14
N PRO A 22 -9.99 -2.77 7.75
CA PRO A 22 -9.65 -3.88 8.62
C PRO A 22 -8.83 -3.39 9.83
N GLU A 23 -8.93 -4.11 10.93
CA GLU A 23 -7.97 -3.94 12.02
C GLU A 23 -6.64 -4.57 11.59
N VAL A 24 -5.58 -3.76 11.55
CA VAL A 24 -4.23 -4.25 11.23
C VAL A 24 -3.42 -4.25 12.52
N PRO A 25 -2.99 -5.43 13.03
CA PRO A 25 -2.26 -5.50 14.29
C PRO A 25 -1.05 -4.56 14.30
N ARG A 26 -0.88 -3.83 15.39
CA ARG A 26 0.19 -2.83 15.62
C ARG A 26 0.04 -1.52 14.82
N PHE A 27 -1.06 -1.31 14.10
CA PHE A 27 -1.43 -0.04 13.48
C PHE A 27 -2.75 0.48 14.05
N ASP A 28 -2.64 1.08 15.23
CA ASP A 28 -3.77 1.52 16.07
C ASP A 28 -3.97 3.03 16.08
N THR A 29 -2.97 3.80 15.63
CA THR A 29 -2.98 5.26 15.73
C THR A 29 -3.64 5.92 14.52
N SER A 30 -3.44 5.36 13.33
CA SER A 30 -3.81 5.97 12.06
C SER A 30 -4.51 4.98 11.13
N ALA A 31 -5.37 5.51 10.27
CA ALA A 31 -6.01 4.75 9.21
C ALA A 31 -5.08 4.50 8.00
N PHE A 32 -3.85 5.05 7.99
CA PHE A 32 -2.95 4.97 6.83
C PHE A 32 -2.60 3.54 6.45
N ALA A 33 -2.01 2.75 7.35
CA ALA A 33 -1.68 1.36 7.05
C ALA A 33 -2.93 0.49 6.80
N PRO A 34 -4.00 0.58 7.61
CA PRO A 34 -5.27 -0.10 7.31
C PRO A 34 -5.84 0.21 5.92
N LEU A 35 -5.74 1.46 5.44
CA LEU A 35 -6.15 1.86 4.10
C LEU A 35 -5.37 1.11 3.01
N LEU A 36 -4.04 1.10 3.12
CA LEU A 36 -3.18 0.43 2.14
C LEU A 36 -3.41 -1.09 2.12
N VAL A 37 -3.57 -1.68 3.31
CA VAL A 37 -3.89 -3.11 3.45
C VAL A 37 -5.25 -3.40 2.81
N ALA A 38 -6.29 -2.62 3.09
CA ALA A 38 -7.63 -2.85 2.55
C ALA A 38 -7.66 -2.90 1.01
N VAL A 39 -7.07 -1.92 0.34
CA VAL A 39 -7.06 -1.91 -1.14
C VAL A 39 -6.14 -2.97 -1.72
N GLY A 40 -4.99 -3.23 -1.08
CA GLY A 40 -4.04 -4.26 -1.53
C GLY A 40 -4.63 -5.66 -1.44
N GLU A 41 -5.22 -6.01 -0.30
CA GLU A 41 -5.87 -7.31 -0.10
C GLU A 41 -7.06 -7.50 -1.03
N ARG A 42 -7.89 -6.46 -1.21
CA ARG A 42 -9.02 -6.55 -2.13
C ARG A 42 -8.59 -6.83 -3.56
N CYS A 43 -7.55 -6.13 -4.03
CA CYS A 43 -6.98 -6.32 -5.36
C CYS A 43 -6.42 -7.75 -5.53
N LEU A 44 -5.66 -8.25 -4.56
CA LEU A 44 -5.09 -9.60 -4.62
C LEU A 44 -6.17 -10.68 -4.50
N ALA A 45 -7.16 -10.48 -3.64
CA ALA A 45 -8.25 -11.43 -3.44
C ALA A 45 -9.15 -11.56 -4.67
N ASP A 46 -9.42 -10.45 -5.37
CA ASP A 46 -10.15 -10.47 -6.63
C ASP A 46 -9.45 -11.34 -7.69
N ARG A 47 -8.11 -11.27 -7.78
CA ARG A 47 -7.35 -12.02 -8.78
C ARG A 47 -6.99 -13.46 -8.38
N TYR A 48 -6.73 -13.70 -7.11
CA TYR A 48 -6.11 -14.93 -6.62
C TYR A 48 -6.91 -15.68 -5.55
N GLY A 49 -8.01 -15.10 -5.06
CA GLY A 49 -8.82 -15.69 -4.00
C GLY A 49 -8.20 -15.48 -2.63
N THR A 50 -7.65 -16.52 -2.01
CA THR A 50 -7.15 -16.48 -0.63
C THR A 50 -5.62 -16.48 -0.57
N PRO A 51 -5.00 -15.78 0.39
CA PRO A 51 -3.57 -15.87 0.64
C PRO A 51 -3.15 -17.26 1.17
N PRO A 52 -1.85 -17.61 1.12
CA PRO A 52 -0.78 -16.88 0.42
C PRO A 52 -0.69 -17.23 -1.06
N LEU A 53 0.02 -16.41 -1.84
CA LEU A 53 0.37 -16.77 -3.23
C LEU A 53 1.37 -17.94 -3.25
N PRO A 54 1.39 -18.73 -4.35
CA PRO A 54 2.45 -19.71 -4.57
C PRO A 54 3.84 -19.05 -4.49
N PRO A 55 4.86 -19.67 -3.85
CA PRO A 55 6.15 -19.02 -3.62
C PRO A 55 6.83 -18.47 -4.89
N ALA A 56 6.75 -19.21 -6.01
CA ALA A 56 7.30 -18.78 -7.28
C ALA A 56 6.63 -17.50 -7.82
N LEU A 57 5.32 -17.35 -7.57
CA LEU A 57 4.58 -16.14 -7.94
C LEU A 57 4.86 -15.00 -6.96
N GLY A 58 4.82 -15.26 -5.66
CA GLY A 58 5.09 -14.26 -4.62
C GLY A 58 6.49 -13.64 -4.72
N ALA A 59 7.50 -14.42 -5.11
CA ALA A 59 8.86 -13.94 -5.36
C ALA A 59 9.00 -13.06 -6.61
N ARG A 60 8.01 -13.11 -7.50
CA ARG A 60 7.96 -12.37 -8.77
C ARG A 60 6.87 -11.30 -8.79
N THR A 61 6.24 -11.03 -7.66
CA THR A 61 5.29 -9.93 -7.46
C THR A 61 5.97 -8.79 -6.71
N ALA A 62 6.13 -7.64 -7.37
CA ALA A 62 6.56 -6.42 -6.69
C ALA A 62 5.41 -5.78 -5.90
N LEU A 63 5.75 -5.13 -4.79
CA LEU A 63 4.89 -4.22 -4.04
C LEU A 63 5.37 -2.79 -4.25
N VAL A 64 4.51 -1.93 -4.80
CA VAL A 64 4.81 -0.54 -5.05
C VAL A 64 3.78 0.33 -4.33
N LEU A 65 4.24 1.31 -3.55
CA LEU A 65 3.41 2.37 -2.98
C LEU A 65 3.88 3.72 -3.51
N ALA A 66 2.93 4.54 -3.93
CA ALA A 66 3.11 5.97 -4.09
C ALA A 66 1.98 6.71 -3.34
N ALA A 67 2.34 7.57 -2.39
CA ALA A 67 1.35 8.34 -1.62
C ALA A 67 1.57 9.85 -1.77
N THR A 68 0.51 10.65 -1.78
CA THR A 68 0.62 12.13 -1.81
C THR A 68 1.34 12.67 -0.57
N ARG A 69 1.21 11.97 0.55
CA ARG A 69 1.82 12.28 1.85
C ARG A 69 2.02 11.01 2.68
N GLY A 70 2.84 11.10 3.72
CA GLY A 70 3.03 10.02 4.70
C GLY A 70 1.87 9.93 5.69
N ASP A 71 2.07 9.18 6.78
CA ASP A 71 1.10 9.05 7.86
C ASP A 71 1.07 10.30 8.76
N VAL A 72 0.34 11.33 8.30
CA VAL A 72 0.27 12.62 8.99
C VAL A 72 -0.34 12.53 10.39
N VAL A 73 -1.20 11.54 10.65
CA VAL A 73 -1.84 11.33 11.95
C VAL A 73 -0.80 10.81 12.95
N THR A 74 -0.06 9.76 12.58
CA THR A 74 1.01 9.23 13.41
C THR A 74 2.13 10.25 13.57
N GLN A 75 2.46 11.02 12.51
CA GLN A 75 3.43 12.12 12.59
C GLN A 75 3.01 13.18 13.60
N THR A 76 1.73 13.60 13.61
CA THR A 76 1.21 14.58 14.58
C THR A 76 1.38 14.08 16.01
N ALA A 77 1.08 12.81 16.29
CA ALA A 77 1.27 12.22 17.61
C ALA A 77 2.75 12.18 18.05
N ILE A 78 3.67 11.98 17.10
CA ILE A 78 5.12 12.09 17.34
C ILE A 78 5.48 13.54 17.67
N ASP A 79 5.03 14.50 16.87
CA ASP A 79 5.31 15.92 17.05
C ASP A 79 4.80 16.43 18.41
N ASP A 80 3.61 16.01 18.84
CA ASP A 80 3.04 16.34 20.15
C ASP A 80 3.88 15.80 21.32
N ALA A 81 4.46 14.61 21.18
CA ALA A 81 5.36 14.04 22.18
C ALA A 81 6.67 14.82 22.25
N VAL A 82 7.23 15.20 21.10
CA VAL A 82 8.46 16.00 21.01
C VAL A 82 8.26 17.40 21.57
N ALA A 83 7.19 18.10 21.17
CA ALA A 83 6.85 19.43 21.66
C ALA A 83 6.62 19.45 23.17
N GLY A 84 6.03 18.36 23.70
CA GLY A 84 5.85 18.16 25.13
C GLY A 84 7.09 17.68 25.89
N GLN A 85 8.25 17.55 25.23
CA GLN A 85 9.50 17.02 25.79
C GLN A 85 9.33 15.63 26.45
N ARG A 86 8.39 14.82 25.94
CA ARG A 86 8.14 13.45 26.40
C ARG A 86 8.89 12.45 25.52
N GLN A 87 9.10 11.26 26.06
CA GLN A 87 9.61 10.16 25.25
C GLN A 87 8.59 9.78 24.16
N VAL A 88 9.01 9.80 22.90
CA VAL A 88 8.19 9.33 21.78
C VAL A 88 7.98 7.81 21.93
N PRO A 89 6.72 7.32 21.96
CA PRO A 89 6.45 5.90 21.99
C PRO A 89 7.06 5.19 20.78
N LYS A 90 7.90 4.18 21.01
CA LYS A 90 8.57 3.41 19.94
C LYS A 90 7.63 2.86 18.87
N PRO A 91 6.40 2.38 19.18
CA PRO A 91 5.47 1.93 18.15
C PRO A 91 5.13 2.99 17.11
N LEU A 92 5.03 4.27 17.49
CA LEU A 92 4.70 5.35 16.55
C LEU A 92 5.79 5.51 15.49
N LEU A 93 7.07 5.41 15.88
CA LEU A 93 8.19 5.49 14.94
C LEU A 93 8.17 4.37 13.90
N PHE A 94 7.67 3.18 14.27
CA PHE A 94 7.52 2.05 13.35
C PHE A 94 6.30 2.20 12.44
N GLN A 95 5.17 2.64 13.00
CA GLN A 95 3.91 2.85 12.27
C GLN A 95 4.03 3.95 11.21
N ASN A 96 4.83 4.99 11.48
CA ASN A 96 4.97 6.16 10.59
C ASN A 96 5.80 5.88 9.32
N VAL A 97 6.43 4.71 9.20
CA VAL A 97 7.23 4.35 8.02
C VAL A 97 6.30 3.72 6.96
N PRO A 98 6.12 4.32 5.76
CA PRO A 98 5.15 3.84 4.78
C PRO A 98 5.37 2.39 4.32
N SER A 99 6.63 1.95 4.24
CA SER A 99 6.96 0.57 3.86
C SER A 99 6.53 -0.47 4.90
N THR A 100 6.29 -0.09 6.16
CA THR A 100 5.85 -1.01 7.21
C THR A 100 4.46 -1.58 6.90
N ALA A 101 3.56 -0.77 6.34
CA ALA A 101 2.23 -1.22 5.93
C ALA A 101 2.31 -2.27 4.81
N LEU A 102 3.21 -2.06 3.84
CA LEU A 102 3.48 -3.04 2.78
C LEU A 102 4.07 -4.34 3.34
N GLY A 103 4.87 -4.27 4.41
CA GLY A 103 5.39 -5.44 5.10
C GLY A 103 4.29 -6.37 5.64
N HIS A 104 3.15 -5.81 6.07
CA HIS A 104 1.99 -6.62 6.47
C HIS A 104 1.41 -7.40 5.29
N LEU A 105 1.14 -6.71 4.17
CA LEU A 105 0.67 -7.36 2.93
C LEU A 105 1.65 -8.44 2.45
N SER A 106 2.94 -8.15 2.46
CA SER A 106 3.99 -9.12 2.13
C SER A 106 3.91 -10.38 2.98
N ALA A 107 3.76 -10.22 4.30
CA ALA A 107 3.72 -11.36 5.22
C ALA A 107 2.46 -12.22 5.03
N VAL A 108 1.29 -11.59 4.88
CA VAL A 108 0.02 -12.30 4.71
C VAL A 108 -0.03 -13.02 3.35
N TRP A 109 0.37 -12.34 2.27
CA TRP A 109 0.26 -12.85 0.91
C TRP A 109 1.48 -13.62 0.40
N GLY A 110 2.56 -13.70 1.19
CA GLY A 110 3.81 -14.35 0.76
C GLY A 110 4.56 -13.59 -0.34
N LEU A 111 4.46 -12.26 -0.37
CA LEU A 111 5.09 -11.42 -1.39
C LEU A 111 6.53 -11.11 -0.99
N THR A 112 7.46 -11.68 -1.75
CA THR A 112 8.90 -11.64 -1.48
C THR A 112 9.70 -10.98 -2.62
N GLY A 113 9.00 -10.46 -3.64
CA GLY A 113 9.58 -9.62 -4.67
C GLY A 113 9.94 -8.21 -4.18
N PRO A 114 10.35 -7.32 -5.09
CA PRO A 114 10.76 -5.95 -4.75
C PRO A 114 9.68 -5.17 -4.02
N LEU A 115 10.06 -4.42 -2.98
CA LEU A 115 9.19 -3.52 -2.23
C LEU A 115 9.71 -2.09 -2.36
N VAL A 116 8.88 -1.20 -2.92
CA VAL A 116 9.22 0.22 -3.13
C VAL A 116 8.10 1.09 -2.58
N ALA A 117 8.43 2.02 -1.68
CA ALA A 117 7.49 3.00 -1.16
C ALA A 117 8.02 4.41 -1.41
N THR A 118 7.23 5.25 -2.07
CA THR A 118 7.59 6.63 -2.39
C THR A 118 6.48 7.59 -2.01
N LEU A 119 6.86 8.86 -1.85
CA LEU A 119 5.91 9.97 -1.86
C LEU A 119 5.86 10.55 -3.28
N ALA A 120 4.66 10.73 -3.80
CA ALA A 120 4.43 11.25 -5.14
C ALA A 120 4.30 12.78 -5.11
N VAL A 121 4.93 13.44 -6.07
CA VAL A 121 4.63 14.82 -6.43
C VAL A 121 3.64 14.78 -7.59
N GLY A 122 2.40 15.22 -7.36
CA GLY A 122 1.33 15.14 -8.36
C GLY A 122 0.51 13.86 -8.24
N ASP A 123 0.22 13.20 -9.36
CA ASP A 123 -0.65 12.01 -9.41
C ASP A 123 0.05 10.77 -8.83
N PRO A 124 -0.41 10.24 -7.67
CA PRO A 124 0.18 9.05 -7.06
C PRO A 124 -0.01 7.79 -7.91
N LEU A 125 -1.11 7.65 -8.65
CA LEU A 125 -1.37 6.47 -9.46
C LEU A 125 -0.45 6.43 -10.68
N ALA A 126 -0.21 7.57 -11.33
CA ALA A 126 0.78 7.69 -12.38
C ALA A 126 2.19 7.34 -11.85
N ALA A 127 2.58 7.86 -10.68
CA ALA A 127 3.88 7.58 -10.07
C ALA A 127 4.07 6.08 -9.71
N ALA A 128 3.05 5.45 -9.12
CA ALA A 128 3.06 4.02 -8.82
C ALA A 128 3.16 3.19 -10.09
N ARG A 129 2.39 3.53 -11.14
CA ARG A 129 2.44 2.87 -12.44
C ARG A 129 3.82 3.00 -13.10
N THR A 130 4.44 4.17 -13.07
CA THR A 130 5.80 4.35 -13.63
C THR A 130 6.82 3.48 -12.93
N THR A 131 6.72 3.33 -11.60
CA THR A 131 7.61 2.48 -10.81
C THR A 131 7.37 1.00 -11.11
N ALA A 132 6.11 0.56 -11.16
CA ALA A 132 5.73 -0.80 -11.55
C ALA A 132 6.23 -1.15 -12.97
N ALA A 133 6.04 -0.24 -13.93
CA ALA A 133 6.51 -0.42 -15.31
C ALA A 133 8.02 -0.65 -15.36
N ARG A 134 8.77 0.10 -14.56
CA ARG A 134 10.23 -0.03 -14.48
C ARG A 134 10.64 -1.40 -13.96
N LEU A 135 10.09 -1.82 -12.81
CA LEU A 135 10.42 -3.10 -12.18
C LEU A 135 10.14 -4.30 -13.08
N ILE A 136 9.05 -4.24 -13.86
CA ILE A 136 8.74 -5.29 -14.82
C ILE A 136 9.68 -5.22 -16.04
N ALA A 137 10.01 -4.01 -16.52
CA ALA A 137 10.86 -3.83 -17.69
C ALA A 137 12.30 -4.29 -17.45
N THR A 138 12.79 -4.17 -16.21
CA THR A 138 14.12 -4.62 -15.79
C THR A 138 14.15 -6.11 -15.42
N GLY A 139 12.99 -6.78 -15.39
CA GLY A 139 12.90 -8.19 -14.97
C GLY A 139 13.02 -8.40 -13.46
N ASP A 140 12.94 -7.35 -12.66
CA ASP A 140 12.96 -7.45 -11.20
C ASP A 140 11.67 -8.12 -10.67
N ALA A 141 10.57 -8.02 -11.42
CA ALA A 141 9.31 -8.70 -11.15
C ALA A 141 8.59 -9.06 -12.46
N ASP A 142 7.72 -10.07 -12.42
CA ASP A 142 6.87 -10.41 -13.57
C ASP A 142 5.52 -9.67 -13.48
N GLN A 143 5.15 -9.24 -12.28
CA GLN A 143 3.96 -8.44 -12.01
C GLN A 143 4.19 -7.50 -10.82
N ALA A 144 3.35 -6.47 -10.69
CA ALA A 144 3.44 -5.50 -9.61
C ALA A 144 2.06 -5.14 -9.07
N LEU A 145 1.86 -5.30 -7.76
CA LEU A 145 0.76 -4.65 -7.06
C LEU A 145 1.19 -3.21 -6.75
N ALA A 146 0.60 -2.26 -7.46
CA ALA A 146 0.85 -0.85 -7.31
C ALA A 146 -0.30 -0.18 -6.56
N ILE A 147 0.02 0.37 -5.39
CA ILE A 147 -0.90 1.08 -4.52
C ILE A 147 -0.62 2.58 -4.62
N ALA A 148 -1.65 3.35 -4.92
CA ALA A 148 -1.67 4.80 -4.90
C ALA A 148 -2.55 5.27 -3.75
N ALA A 149 -2.11 6.24 -2.96
CA ALA A 149 -2.90 6.72 -1.84
C ALA A 149 -2.85 8.25 -1.71
N ASP A 150 -4.01 8.82 -1.41
CA ASP A 150 -4.12 10.16 -0.82
C ASP A 150 -4.72 9.99 0.58
N PRO A 151 -3.86 9.77 1.59
CA PRO A 151 -4.33 9.42 2.91
C PRO A 151 -4.99 10.61 3.57
N GLY A 152 -5.97 10.37 4.45
CA GLY A 152 -6.64 11.43 5.20
C GLY A 152 -5.78 11.96 6.35
N ASP A 153 -6.31 12.96 7.03
CA ASP A 153 -5.62 13.72 8.07
C ASP A 153 -6.16 13.45 9.48
N SER A 154 -7.06 12.47 9.62
CA SER A 154 -7.60 12.09 10.93
C SER A 154 -7.90 10.59 10.99
N PRO A 155 -7.92 9.98 12.19
CA PRO A 155 -8.26 8.56 12.35
C PRO A 155 -9.66 8.19 11.81
N ARG A 156 -10.57 9.17 11.68
CA ARG A 156 -11.94 8.97 11.19
C ARG A 156 -12.11 9.20 9.70
N SER A 157 -11.09 9.74 9.03
CA SER A 157 -11.09 10.00 7.60
C SER A 157 -9.89 9.28 6.99
N PRO A 158 -10.09 8.05 6.46
CA PRO A 158 -9.01 7.28 5.86
C PRO A 158 -8.28 7.99 4.72
N GLY A 159 -8.99 8.82 3.95
CA GLY A 159 -8.57 9.28 2.63
C GLY A 159 -9.02 8.34 1.52
N THR A 160 -8.33 8.40 0.38
CA THR A 160 -8.60 7.58 -0.81
C THR A 160 -7.38 6.75 -1.19
N ALA A 161 -7.62 5.59 -1.78
CA ALA A 161 -6.54 4.76 -2.31
C ALA A 161 -7.01 3.91 -3.48
N TRP A 162 -6.06 3.51 -4.32
CA TRP A 162 -6.25 2.64 -5.47
C TRP A 162 -5.16 1.58 -5.47
N ALA A 163 -5.49 0.34 -5.81
CA ALA A 163 -4.53 -0.73 -6.00
C ALA A 163 -4.74 -1.35 -7.38
N HIS A 164 -3.71 -1.35 -8.21
CA HIS A 164 -3.72 -1.95 -9.53
C HIS A 164 -2.69 -3.08 -9.58
N LEU A 165 -3.11 -4.26 -10.06
CA LEU A 165 -2.20 -5.33 -10.37
C LEU A 165 -1.77 -5.23 -11.84
N PHE A 166 -0.49 -4.93 -12.06
CA PHE A 166 0.09 -4.77 -13.39
C PHE A 166 0.87 -6.00 -13.83
N THR A 167 0.70 -6.39 -15.09
CA THR A 167 1.47 -7.40 -15.82
C THR A 167 1.94 -6.84 -17.17
N THR A 168 2.68 -7.63 -17.94
CA THR A 168 2.96 -7.33 -19.35
C THR A 168 2.03 -8.13 -20.25
N GLY A 169 1.57 -7.51 -21.33
CA GLY A 169 0.98 -8.26 -22.43
C GLY A 169 2.05 -9.14 -23.08
N ARG A 170 1.80 -10.44 -23.18
CA ARG A 170 2.56 -11.30 -24.11
C ARG A 170 2.25 -10.81 -25.53
N THR A 171 3.21 -10.15 -26.17
CA THR A 171 3.30 -10.15 -27.64
C THR A 171 3.65 -11.54 -28.14
#